data_AF-A0A7C6HSK1-F1
#
_entry.id   AF-A0A7C6HSK1-F1
#
_cell.length_a   1.000
_cell.length_b   1.000
_cell.length_c   1.000
_cell.angle_alpha   90.00
_cell.angle_beta   90.00
_cell.angle_gamma   90.00
#
_symmetry.space_group_name_H-M   'P 1'
#
loop_
_entity.id
_entity.type
_entity.pdbx_description
1 polymer ?
#
loop_
_entity_poly.entity_id
_entity_poly.type
_entity_poly.pdbx_seq_one_letter_code
_entity_poly.pdbx_strand_id
1 'polypeptide(L)'
;MSTAPPGWHRQPDGRERYWDGTAWTDEFRDPAAAPTQQIPIDETQQMPSSGWESDSAWGADSAPAPQEYASRTSSYPPPPPPQPHREQYPREPYVGAPDGPGGPLSDRSGSTPGWMKGCLGFLLALLLVALVAVGIGLWWVSREADSPGSATPTDAATTEQTPAEEPTTQEPSGEPDAESTDGPSLSLPTGIPTAFPTDLPTLPGIGESVEVAPGEAFTLGPAQIQSGWKAEDLGFGFTSVTMAAVPQEQSQVPLLFRLTFVQGGTDLASTMCTVDLSQAGSASEVSCIPFRADVDSADAVRAAGMGG
;
A
#
# COMPACT_ATOMS: atom_id res chain seq x y z
N MET A 1 18.67 -1.33 17.88
CA MET A 1 19.34 -1.51 16.58
C MET A 1 18.86 -2.84 16.03
N SER A 2 18.15 -2.85 14.90
CA SER A 2 17.58 -4.10 14.35
C SER A 2 18.64 -4.74 13.46
N THR A 3 19.21 -5.86 13.91
CA THR A 3 20.17 -6.65 13.14
C THR A 3 19.42 -7.48 12.10
N ALA A 4 19.88 -7.46 10.85
CA ALA A 4 19.32 -8.30 9.80
C ALA A 4 19.41 -9.79 10.19
N PRO A 5 18.40 -10.62 9.88
CA PRO A 5 18.48 -12.05 10.12
C PRO A 5 19.60 -12.69 9.28
N PRO A 6 20.21 -13.80 9.72
CA PRO A 6 21.21 -14.53 8.94
C PRO A 6 20.68 -14.91 7.56
N GLY A 7 21.47 -14.72 6.51
CA GLY A 7 21.04 -14.98 5.14
C GLY A 7 21.96 -14.43 4.05
N TRP A 8 21.58 -14.68 2.80
CA TRP A 8 22.27 -14.16 1.63
C TRP A 8 21.72 -12.79 1.27
N HIS A 9 22.59 -11.79 1.14
CA HIS A 9 22.20 -10.43 0.76
C HIS A 9 22.96 -9.96 -0.48
N ARG A 10 22.23 -9.31 -1.40
CA ARG A 10 22.81 -8.74 -2.63
C ARG A 10 23.78 -7.61 -2.33
N GLN A 11 24.92 -7.64 -3.01
CA GLN A 11 25.95 -6.62 -3.00
C GLN A 11 25.87 -5.75 -4.28
N PRO A 12 26.46 -4.54 -4.30
CA PRO A 12 26.45 -3.67 -5.48
C PRO A 12 27.13 -4.25 -6.73
N ASP A 13 28.01 -5.25 -6.56
CA ASP A 13 28.68 -5.96 -7.66
C ASP A 13 27.82 -7.08 -8.29
N GLY A 14 26.59 -7.27 -7.80
CA GLY A 14 25.65 -8.28 -8.28
C GLY A 14 25.80 -9.66 -7.63
N ARG A 15 26.81 -9.87 -6.78
CA ARG A 15 26.99 -11.11 -6.02
C ARG A 15 26.16 -11.07 -4.74
N GLU A 16 25.92 -12.24 -4.15
CA GLU A 16 25.34 -12.33 -2.81
C GLU A 16 26.43 -12.68 -1.81
N ARG A 17 26.47 -11.96 -0.68
CA ARG A 17 27.35 -12.24 0.47
C ARG A 17 26.51 -12.75 1.63
N TYR A 18 27.01 -13.73 2.37
CA TYR A 18 26.28 -14.29 3.51
C TYR A 18 26.51 -13.45 4.79
N TRP A 19 25.44 -13.18 5.51
CA TRP A 19 25.41 -12.58 6.85
C TRP A 19 25.07 -13.66 7.85
N ASP A 20 25.85 -13.83 8.92
CA ASP A 20 25.64 -14.89 9.90
C ASP A 20 24.77 -14.47 11.11
N GLY A 21 24.28 -13.22 11.11
CA GLY A 21 23.55 -12.62 12.23
C GLY A 21 24.38 -11.64 13.06
N THR A 22 25.71 -11.74 12.99
CA THR A 22 26.66 -10.92 13.77
C THR A 22 27.66 -10.20 12.88
N ALA A 23 28.13 -10.84 11.80
CA ALA A 23 29.09 -10.31 10.84
C ALA A 23 28.84 -10.82 9.41
N TRP A 24 29.41 -10.10 8.44
CA TRP A 24 29.47 -10.57 7.05
C TRP A 24 30.57 -11.62 6.91
N THR A 25 30.25 -12.78 6.35
CA THR A 25 31.23 -13.85 6.10
C THR A 25 31.95 -13.65 4.77
N ASP A 26 33.03 -14.38 4.50
CA ASP A 26 33.72 -14.37 3.20
C ASP A 26 33.08 -15.30 2.16
N GLU A 27 31.89 -15.81 2.46
CA GLU A 27 31.13 -16.63 1.52
C GLU A 27 30.37 -15.75 0.54
N PHE A 28 30.63 -16.00 -0.74
CA PHE A 28 29.95 -15.34 -1.85
C PHE A 28 29.36 -16.37 -2.78
N ARG A 29 28.15 -16.10 -3.28
CA ARG A 29 27.56 -16.88 -4.37
C ARG A 29 27.14 -15.97 -5.51
N ASP A 30 27.19 -16.53 -6.71
CA ASP A 30 26.58 -15.91 -7.89
C ASP A 30 25.12 -16.39 -7.95
N PRO A 31 24.13 -15.49 -7.83
CA PRO A 31 22.72 -15.88 -7.91
C PRO A 31 22.38 -16.52 -9.28
N ALA A 32 23.15 -16.26 -10.33
CA ALA A 32 22.98 -16.91 -11.64
C ALA A 32 23.56 -18.34 -11.68
N ALA A 33 24.47 -18.69 -10.76
CA ALA A 33 25.05 -20.02 -10.65
C ALA A 33 24.36 -20.90 -9.59
N ALA A 34 23.40 -20.35 -8.83
CA ALA A 34 22.60 -21.14 -7.93
C ALA A 34 21.85 -22.20 -8.76
N PRO A 35 22.03 -23.50 -8.48
CA PRO A 35 21.26 -24.52 -9.17
C PRO A 35 19.79 -24.21 -8.90
N THR A 36 19.03 -23.96 -9.95
CA THR A 36 17.57 -23.92 -9.87
C THR A 36 17.18 -25.30 -9.36
N GLN A 37 16.97 -25.41 -8.03
CA GLN A 37 16.35 -26.60 -7.49
C GLN A 37 14.97 -26.62 -8.14
N GLN A 38 14.81 -27.50 -9.13
CA GLN A 38 13.50 -27.86 -9.62
C GLN A 38 12.77 -28.36 -8.39
N ILE A 39 11.85 -27.54 -7.87
CA ILE A 39 10.93 -27.97 -6.83
C ILE A 39 10.28 -29.24 -7.38
N PRO A 40 10.45 -30.40 -6.74
CA PRO A 40 9.84 -31.63 -7.21
C PRO A 40 8.32 -31.40 -7.31
N ILE A 41 7.83 -31.36 -8.54
CA ILE A 41 6.41 -31.09 -8.84
C ILE A 41 5.51 -32.22 -8.29
N ASP A 42 6.12 -33.35 -7.90
CA ASP A 42 5.43 -34.48 -7.28
C ASP A 42 4.87 -34.19 -5.88
N GLU A 43 5.43 -33.23 -5.13
CA GLU A 43 5.02 -32.99 -3.75
C GLU A 43 3.74 -32.13 -3.64
N THR A 44 3.35 -31.45 -4.72
CA THR A 44 2.11 -30.64 -4.74
C THR A 44 0.85 -31.47 -5.06
N GLN A 45 0.98 -32.72 -5.51
CA GLN A 45 -0.18 -33.58 -5.81
C GLN A 45 -0.82 -34.22 -4.57
N GLN A 46 -0.23 -34.08 -3.38
CA GLN A 46 -0.75 -34.66 -2.13
C GLN A 46 -1.35 -33.64 -1.17
N MET A 47 -1.40 -32.35 -1.52
CA MET A 47 -2.20 -31.42 -0.72
C MET A 47 -3.68 -31.70 -0.99
N PRO A 48 -4.47 -32.07 0.04
CA PRO A 48 -5.91 -32.20 -0.13
C PRO A 48 -6.44 -30.84 -0.60
N SER A 49 -7.14 -30.84 -1.72
CA SER A 49 -7.91 -29.69 -2.15
C SER A 49 -8.85 -29.34 -1.01
N SER A 50 -8.61 -28.23 -0.32
CA SER A 50 -9.56 -27.63 0.59
C SER A 50 -10.73 -27.13 -0.25
N GLY A 51 -11.66 -28.05 -0.51
CA GLY A 51 -13.00 -27.72 -0.96
C GLY A 51 -13.60 -26.82 0.11
N TRP A 52 -13.62 -25.52 -0.18
CA TRP A 52 -14.50 -24.55 0.47
C TRP A 52 -15.92 -24.79 -0.05
N GLU A 53 -16.43 -25.99 0.17
CA GLU A 53 -17.84 -26.29 -0.02
C GLU A 53 -18.60 -25.53 1.07
N SER A 54 -19.22 -24.44 0.62
CA SER A 54 -19.95 -23.51 1.47
C SER A 54 -21.25 -24.17 1.89
N ASP A 55 -21.22 -24.93 2.98
CA ASP A 55 -22.42 -25.44 3.66
C ASP A 55 -23.21 -24.28 4.28
N SER A 56 -24.04 -23.65 3.45
CA SER A 56 -25.11 -22.74 3.88
C SER A 56 -26.41 -23.53 4.02
N ALA A 57 -26.50 -24.37 5.06
CA ALA A 57 -27.71 -25.11 5.40
C ALA A 57 -28.25 -24.68 6.77
N TRP A 58 -29.01 -23.58 6.77
CA TRP A 58 -30.02 -23.31 7.80
C TRP A 58 -31.41 -23.47 7.18
N GLY A 59 -32.22 -24.31 7.82
CA GLY A 59 -33.36 -24.98 7.23
C GLY A 59 -34.62 -24.14 7.01
N ALA A 60 -35.45 -24.64 6.11
CA ALA A 60 -36.90 -24.55 6.18
C ALA A 60 -37.50 -25.74 5.43
N ASP A 61 -38.49 -26.35 6.08
CA ASP A 61 -39.12 -27.63 5.80
C ASP A 61 -39.75 -27.82 4.40
N SER A 62 -39.68 -29.07 3.90
CA SER A 62 -40.79 -29.86 3.32
C SER A 62 -40.54 -30.52 1.94
N ALA A 63 -40.79 -31.84 1.95
CA ALA A 63 -41.21 -32.73 0.85
C ALA A 63 -40.14 -33.52 0.04
N PRO A 64 -40.35 -34.84 -0.17
CA PRO A 64 -39.40 -35.70 -0.88
C PRO A 64 -39.76 -35.88 -2.36
N ALA A 65 -38.74 -35.85 -3.23
CA ALA A 65 -38.77 -36.50 -4.53
C ALA A 65 -37.37 -37.03 -4.86
N PRO A 66 -37.21 -38.30 -5.26
CA PRO A 66 -35.93 -38.79 -5.73
C PRO A 66 -35.77 -38.40 -7.20
N GLN A 67 -34.82 -37.51 -7.49
CA GLN A 67 -34.32 -37.28 -8.84
C GLN A 67 -32.86 -37.70 -8.87
N GLU A 68 -32.58 -38.71 -9.69
CA GLU A 68 -31.25 -39.17 -10.07
C GLU A 68 -30.43 -37.99 -10.60
N TYR A 69 -29.40 -37.59 -9.86
CA TYR A 69 -28.38 -36.70 -10.40
C TYR A 69 -27.35 -37.56 -11.15
N ALA A 70 -27.49 -37.55 -12.47
CA ALA A 70 -26.47 -38.03 -13.39
C ALA A 70 -25.16 -37.27 -13.19
N SER A 71 -24.10 -38.00 -12.85
CA SER A 71 -22.73 -37.51 -12.76
C SER A 71 -22.27 -36.94 -14.10
N ARG A 72 -22.24 -35.61 -14.23
CA ARG A 72 -21.54 -34.94 -15.33
C ARG A 72 -20.07 -34.84 -14.95
N THR A 73 -19.28 -35.80 -15.42
CA THR A 73 -17.82 -35.69 -15.52
C THR A 73 -17.50 -34.52 -16.46
N SER A 74 -17.08 -33.39 -15.88
CA SER A 74 -16.53 -32.26 -16.62
C SER A 74 -15.11 -32.59 -17.04
N SER A 75 -14.96 -33.18 -18.22
CA SER A 75 -13.67 -33.38 -18.88
C SER A 75 -13.19 -32.04 -19.45
N TYR A 76 -12.27 -31.39 -18.74
CA TYR A 76 -11.50 -30.28 -19.30
C TYR A 76 -10.64 -30.80 -20.48
N PRO A 77 -10.72 -30.20 -21.68
CA PRO A 77 -9.80 -30.53 -22.74
C PRO A 77 -8.37 -30.09 -22.36
N PRO A 78 -7.33 -30.87 -22.72
CA PRO A 78 -5.95 -30.50 -22.47
C PRO A 78 -5.60 -29.20 -23.22
N PRO A 79 -4.72 -28.34 -22.65
CA PRO A 79 -4.29 -27.11 -23.30
C PRO A 79 -3.61 -27.40 -24.64
N PRO A 80 -3.80 -26.55 -25.66
CA PRO A 80 -3.16 -26.72 -26.95
C PRO A 80 -1.62 -26.59 -26.81
N PRO A 81 -0.84 -27.31 -27.64
CA PRO A 81 0.61 -27.25 -27.61
C PRO A 81 1.11 -25.83 -27.90
N PRO A 82 2.24 -25.42 -27.30
CA PRO A 82 2.81 -24.10 -27.49
C PRO A 82 3.10 -23.86 -28.98
N GLN A 83 2.47 -22.82 -29.53
CA GLN A 83 2.74 -22.35 -30.89
C GLN A 83 4.18 -21.86 -30.97
N PRO A 84 4.97 -22.26 -31.97
CA PRO A 84 6.32 -21.73 -32.16
C PRO A 84 6.23 -20.22 -32.41
N HIS A 85 6.91 -19.45 -31.56
CA HIS A 85 7.06 -18.01 -31.69
C HIS A 85 7.57 -17.68 -33.10
N ARG A 86 6.69 -17.12 -33.94
CA ARG A 86 7.13 -16.41 -35.13
C ARG A 86 7.69 -15.07 -34.68
N GLU A 87 9.00 -14.93 -34.82
CA GLU A 87 9.75 -13.68 -34.75
C GLU A 87 9.08 -12.63 -35.64
N GLN A 88 8.27 -11.76 -35.02
CA GLN A 88 7.83 -10.52 -35.63
C GLN A 88 8.98 -9.52 -35.52
N TYR A 89 9.74 -9.38 -36.60
CA TYR A 89 10.70 -8.31 -36.76
C TYR A 89 10.01 -6.94 -36.65
N PRO A 90 10.67 -5.92 -36.05
CA PRO A 90 10.15 -4.56 -36.05
C PRO A 90 10.13 -4.01 -37.48
N ARG A 91 8.96 -3.59 -37.95
CA ARG A 91 8.83 -2.76 -39.16
C ARG A 91 9.36 -1.37 -38.85
N GLU A 92 10.38 -0.95 -39.59
CA GLU A 92 10.86 0.42 -39.64
C GLU A 92 9.75 1.40 -40.03
N PRO A 93 9.78 2.66 -39.55
CA PRO A 93 8.87 3.70 -40.00
C PRO A 93 9.23 4.15 -41.41
N TYR A 94 8.31 3.91 -42.34
CA TYR A 94 8.37 4.41 -43.72
C TYR A 94 8.28 5.94 -43.73
N VAL A 95 9.41 6.58 -44.03
CA VAL A 95 9.51 8.02 -44.31
C VAL A 95 9.34 8.22 -45.81
N GLY A 96 8.32 8.97 -46.22
CA GLY A 96 8.28 9.63 -47.53
C GLY A 96 6.97 9.47 -48.31
N ALA A 97 6.21 10.56 -48.40
CA ALA A 97 5.65 11.04 -49.66
C ALA A 97 5.09 12.48 -49.48
N PRO A 98 5.73 13.50 -50.06
CA PRO A 98 5.09 14.78 -50.34
C PRO A 98 4.30 14.70 -51.65
N ASP A 99 3.38 15.64 -51.85
CA ASP A 99 2.74 15.99 -53.13
C ASP A 99 1.49 15.20 -53.54
N GLY A 100 0.33 15.64 -53.04
CA GLY A 100 -1.00 15.36 -53.59
C GLY A 100 -1.79 16.66 -53.78
N PRO A 101 -2.06 17.10 -55.03
CA PRO A 101 -2.71 18.37 -55.33
C PRO A 101 -4.24 18.25 -55.50
N GLY A 102 -4.96 19.27 -55.01
CA GLY A 102 -6.21 19.76 -55.62
C GLY A 102 -7.53 19.17 -55.12
N GLY A 103 -8.27 19.97 -54.34
CA GLY A 103 -9.71 19.81 -54.08
C GLY A 103 -10.30 21.10 -53.47
N PRO A 104 -11.51 21.54 -53.87
CA PRO A 104 -11.84 22.96 -53.99
C PRO A 104 -12.28 23.64 -52.69
N LEU A 105 -11.94 24.93 -52.64
CA LEU A 105 -12.43 25.96 -51.75
C LEU A 105 -13.95 25.91 -51.60
N SER A 106 -14.41 25.83 -50.36
CA SER A 106 -15.75 26.24 -49.95
C SER A 106 -15.59 27.06 -48.67
N ASP A 107 -15.91 28.34 -48.81
CA ASP A 107 -15.99 29.32 -47.75
C ASP A 107 -16.75 28.79 -46.53
N ARG A 108 -16.08 28.74 -45.38
CA ARG A 108 -16.76 28.62 -44.08
C ARG A 108 -16.32 29.77 -43.20
N SER A 109 -17.22 30.73 -43.07
CA SER A 109 -17.10 31.94 -42.27
C SER A 109 -16.80 31.63 -40.80
N GLY A 110 -15.78 32.30 -40.25
CA GLY A 110 -15.78 32.83 -38.88
C GLY A 110 -16.15 31.88 -37.74
N SER A 111 -15.41 30.79 -37.59
CA SER A 111 -15.40 30.01 -36.35
C SER A 111 -14.14 30.38 -35.57
N THR A 112 -14.25 31.26 -34.58
CA THR A 112 -13.17 31.48 -33.60
C THR A 112 -12.92 30.15 -32.87
N PRO A 113 -11.67 29.63 -32.89
CA PRO A 113 -11.35 28.32 -32.34
C PRO A 113 -11.74 28.23 -30.86
N GLY A 114 -12.56 27.22 -30.53
CA GLY A 114 -13.18 27.03 -29.22
C GLY A 114 -12.21 26.87 -28.03
N TRP A 115 -10.91 26.76 -28.29
CA TRP A 115 -9.89 26.66 -27.24
C TRP A 115 -9.63 27.99 -26.49
N MET A 116 -9.97 29.14 -27.10
CA MET A 116 -9.69 30.45 -26.49
C MET A 116 -10.67 30.83 -25.37
N LYS A 117 -11.86 30.20 -25.31
CA LYS A 117 -12.83 30.45 -24.24
C LYS A 117 -12.48 29.75 -22.93
N GLY A 118 -11.77 28.62 -22.99
CA GLY A 118 -11.33 27.89 -21.78
C GLY A 118 -10.24 28.62 -21.01
N CYS A 119 -9.28 29.23 -21.72
CA CYS A 119 -8.16 29.93 -21.07
C CYS A 119 -8.62 31.19 -20.32
N LEU A 120 -9.59 31.94 -20.86
CA LEU A 120 -10.14 33.11 -20.17
C LEU A 120 -10.89 32.71 -18.89
N GLY A 121 -11.69 31.63 -18.92
CA GLY A 121 -12.40 31.13 -17.75
C GLY A 121 -11.45 30.71 -16.62
N PHE A 122 -10.37 30.00 -16.98
CA PHE A 122 -9.35 29.57 -16.02
C PHE A 122 -8.59 30.75 -15.38
N LEU A 123 -8.19 31.75 -16.18
CA LEU A 123 -7.53 32.95 -15.67
C LEU A 123 -8.43 33.76 -14.73
N LEU A 124 -9.73 33.83 -15.01
CA LEU A 124 -10.70 34.53 -14.17
C LEU A 124 -10.93 33.79 -12.84
N ALA A 125 -10.97 32.45 -12.87
CA ALA A 125 -11.04 31.63 -11.67
C ALA A 125 -9.78 31.78 -10.79
N LEU A 126 -8.58 31.75 -11.38
CA LEU A 126 -7.32 31.97 -10.65
C LEU A 126 -7.25 33.37 -10.04
N LEU A 127 -7.69 34.40 -10.76
CA LEU A 127 -7.73 35.77 -10.24
C LEU A 127 -8.68 35.88 -9.03
N LEU A 128 -9.83 35.19 -9.08
CA LEU A 128 -10.80 35.18 -7.98
C LEU A 128 -10.21 34.48 -6.74
N VAL A 129 -9.52 33.35 -6.90
CA VAL A 129 -8.82 32.66 -5.80
C VAL A 129 -7.73 33.54 -5.20
N ALA A 130 -6.95 34.23 -6.02
CA ALA A 130 -5.91 35.15 -5.53
C ALA A 130 -6.50 36.30 -4.70
N LEU A 131 -7.62 36.88 -5.13
CA LEU A 131 -8.32 37.94 -4.37
C LEU A 131 -8.85 37.42 -3.02
N VAL A 132 -9.38 36.19 -2.98
CA VAL A 132 -9.83 35.56 -1.73
C VAL A 132 -8.65 35.33 -0.78
N ALA A 133 -7.52 34.83 -1.28
CA ALA A 133 -6.32 34.61 -0.46
C ALA A 133 -5.77 35.92 0.13
N VAL A 134 -5.72 37.00 -0.66
CA VAL A 134 -5.32 38.33 -0.18
C VAL A 134 -6.30 38.86 0.88
N GLY A 135 -7.61 38.67 0.67
CA GLY A 135 -8.63 39.05 1.65
C GLY A 135 -8.48 38.33 2.98
N ILE A 136 -8.22 37.02 2.97
CA ILE A 136 -7.98 36.21 4.18
C ILE A 136 -6.69 36.65 4.89
N GLY A 137 -5.61 36.92 4.13
CA GLY A 137 -4.35 37.40 4.69
C GLY A 137 -4.45 38.77 5.36
N LEU A 138 -5.13 39.72 4.72
CA LEU A 138 -5.38 41.06 5.30
C LEU A 138 -6.28 40.99 6.53
N TRP A 139 -7.25 40.07 6.56
CA TRP A 139 -8.09 39.85 7.72
C TRP A 139 -7.31 39.29 8.91
N TRP A 140 -6.37 38.36 8.68
CA TRP A 140 -5.49 37.83 9.73
C TRP A 140 -4.59 38.90 10.36
N VAL A 141 -3.92 39.71 9.53
CA VAL A 141 -3.04 40.79 10.03
C VAL A 141 -3.83 41.86 10.80
N SER A 142 -5.07 42.13 10.38
CA SER A 142 -5.93 43.09 11.10
C SER A 142 -6.36 42.57 12.48
N ARG A 143 -6.33 41.24 12.71
CA ARG A 143 -6.77 40.63 13.97
C ARG A 143 -5.75 40.78 15.10
N GLU A 144 -4.49 41.03 14.78
CA GLU A 144 -3.41 41.23 15.76
C GLU A 144 -3.35 42.67 16.32
N ALA A 145 -3.99 43.63 15.65
CA ALA A 145 -4.02 45.02 16.09
C ALA A 145 -4.96 45.27 17.29
N ASP A 146 -5.89 44.36 17.58
CA ASP A 146 -6.87 44.50 18.67
C ASP A 146 -6.49 43.72 19.94
N SER A 147 -5.19 43.56 20.25
CA SER A 147 -4.74 43.18 21.60
C SER A 147 -4.43 44.43 22.44
N PRO A 148 -5.43 45.04 23.13
CA PRO A 148 -5.16 46.11 24.08
C PRO A 148 -4.40 45.56 25.29
N GLY A 149 -3.10 45.86 25.32
CA GLY A 149 -2.35 46.16 26.54
C GLY A 149 -2.27 45.05 27.59
N SER A 150 -1.28 44.17 27.45
CA SER A 150 -0.61 43.59 28.61
C SER A 150 0.69 44.36 28.84
N ALA A 151 0.68 45.15 29.91
CA ALA A 151 1.82 45.93 30.36
C ALA A 151 3.03 45.04 30.65
N THR A 152 4.18 45.47 30.14
CA THR A 152 5.51 44.99 30.47
C THR A 152 5.85 45.33 31.93
N PRO A 153 6.46 44.41 32.69
CA PRO A 153 7.50 44.78 33.62
C PRO A 153 8.86 44.42 33.01
N THR A 154 9.63 45.48 32.80
CA THR A 154 11.09 45.48 32.91
C THR A 154 11.52 44.62 34.08
N ASP A 155 12.38 43.63 33.86
CA ASP A 155 13.58 43.51 34.68
C ASP A 155 14.66 42.65 34.04
N ALA A 156 15.88 43.12 34.26
CA ALA A 156 17.14 42.64 33.74
C ALA A 156 17.73 41.50 34.59
N ALA A 157 18.39 40.56 33.94
CA ALA A 157 19.56 39.79 34.42
C ALA A 157 19.95 38.82 33.29
N THR A 158 20.99 39.09 32.49
CA THR A 158 22.37 38.67 32.76
C THR A 158 22.47 37.41 33.61
N THR A 159 22.63 36.25 32.95
CA THR A 159 23.56 35.20 33.40
C THR A 159 24.10 34.47 32.16
N GLU A 160 25.35 34.80 31.87
CA GLU A 160 26.30 33.99 31.15
C GLU A 160 26.58 32.71 31.95
N GLN A 161 26.33 31.53 31.39
CA GLN A 161 26.92 30.27 31.87
C GLN A 161 26.86 29.19 30.80
N THR A 162 27.98 29.03 30.10
CA THR A 162 28.42 27.74 29.56
C THR A 162 28.90 26.89 30.74
N PRO A 163 28.50 25.63 30.82
CA PRO A 163 29.53 24.59 30.86
C PRO A 163 29.27 23.48 29.82
N ALA A 164 30.37 23.06 29.20
CA ALA A 164 30.46 21.80 28.49
C ALA A 164 30.27 20.64 29.48
N GLU A 165 29.27 19.80 29.24
CA GLU A 165 29.21 18.46 29.82
C GLU A 165 29.65 17.44 28.77
N GLU A 166 30.78 16.84 29.09
CA GLU A 166 31.44 15.70 28.47
C GLU A 166 30.55 14.45 28.65
N PRO A 167 30.21 13.69 27.60
CA PRO A 167 29.47 12.46 27.77
C PRO A 167 30.41 11.38 28.35
N THR A 168 30.27 11.12 29.65
CA THR A 168 30.90 9.97 30.31
C THR A 168 30.47 8.67 29.62
N THR A 169 31.41 8.07 28.89
CA THR A 169 31.41 6.67 28.47
C THR A 169 31.38 5.78 29.71
N GLN A 170 30.22 5.19 30.02
CA GLN A 170 30.16 4.04 30.92
C GLN A 170 30.48 2.79 30.11
N GLU A 171 31.66 2.24 30.35
CA GLU A 171 32.12 0.94 29.91
C GLU A 171 31.55 -0.13 30.87
N PRO A 172 30.62 -1.00 30.44
CA PRO A 172 30.24 -2.14 31.24
C PRO A 172 31.29 -3.24 31.05
N SER A 173 32.36 -3.19 31.87
CA SER A 173 33.24 -4.33 32.09
C SER A 173 32.54 -5.33 33.00
N GLY A 174 31.84 -6.28 32.39
CA GLY A 174 31.30 -7.47 33.03
C GLY A 174 31.84 -8.71 32.32
N GLU A 175 32.86 -9.34 32.89
CA GLU A 175 33.26 -10.72 32.61
C GLU A 175 32.05 -11.65 32.82
N PRO A 176 31.65 -12.46 31.82
CA PRO A 176 30.79 -13.59 32.07
C PRO A 176 31.65 -14.78 32.50
N ASP A 177 31.51 -15.14 33.78
CA ASP A 177 31.95 -16.40 34.36
C ASP A 177 31.51 -17.57 33.48
N ALA A 178 32.51 -18.32 33.01
CA ALA A 178 32.33 -19.62 32.41
C ALA A 178 32.21 -20.66 33.52
N GLU A 179 30.99 -21.08 33.86
CA GLU A 179 30.83 -22.31 34.65
C GLU A 179 29.53 -23.08 34.34
N SER A 180 29.75 -24.33 33.92
CA SER A 180 28.94 -25.54 34.08
C SER A 180 27.53 -25.62 33.49
N THR A 181 27.32 -26.53 32.54
CA THR A 181 27.05 -27.97 32.78
C THR A 181 25.70 -28.19 33.46
N ASP A 182 24.64 -28.30 32.65
CA ASP A 182 23.77 -29.49 32.60
C ASP A 182 22.62 -29.18 31.66
N GLY A 183 22.61 -29.86 30.50
CA GLY A 183 21.57 -29.68 29.50
C GLY A 183 20.25 -30.27 30.00
N PRO A 184 19.17 -29.49 30.16
CA PRO A 184 17.86 -30.06 30.36
C PRO A 184 17.46 -30.77 29.06
N SER A 185 17.22 -32.08 29.16
CA SER A 185 16.59 -32.89 28.13
C SER A 185 15.31 -32.20 27.65
N LEU A 186 15.39 -31.54 26.50
CA LEU A 186 14.26 -30.96 25.77
C LEU A 186 13.38 -32.10 25.25
N SER A 187 12.53 -32.63 26.13
CA SER A 187 11.32 -33.33 25.71
C SER A 187 10.43 -32.32 25.01
N LEU A 188 10.56 -32.25 23.68
CA LEU A 188 9.66 -31.53 22.79
C LEU A 188 8.23 -32.03 23.05
N PRO A 189 7.30 -31.19 23.53
CA PRO A 189 5.92 -31.57 23.65
C PRO A 189 5.36 -31.78 22.24
N THR A 190 5.18 -33.04 21.85
CA THR A 190 4.56 -33.46 20.58
C THR A 190 3.04 -33.25 20.56
N GLY A 191 2.49 -32.56 21.56
CA GLY A 191 1.10 -32.12 21.55
C GLY A 191 0.98 -30.78 20.81
N ILE A 192 0.82 -30.81 19.49
CA ILE A 192 0.27 -29.66 18.77
C ILE A 192 -1.15 -29.47 19.35
N PRO A 193 -1.45 -28.34 20.01
CA PRO A 193 -2.80 -28.08 20.49
C PRO A 193 -3.69 -27.94 19.26
N THR A 194 -4.45 -28.99 18.94
CA THR A 194 -5.44 -29.00 17.85
C THR A 194 -6.66 -28.13 18.15
N ALA A 195 -6.75 -27.58 19.35
CA ALA A 195 -7.74 -26.60 19.72
C ALA A 195 -7.22 -25.20 19.41
N PHE A 196 -7.41 -24.75 18.16
CA PHE A 196 -7.39 -23.31 17.89
C PHE A 196 -8.46 -22.66 18.78
N PRO A 197 -8.13 -21.60 19.54
CA PRO A 197 -9.13 -20.88 20.32
C PRO A 197 -10.17 -20.32 19.34
N THR A 198 -11.38 -20.89 19.37
CA THR A 198 -12.54 -20.39 18.60
C THR A 198 -13.04 -19.04 19.10
N ASP A 199 -12.52 -18.56 20.25
CA ASP A 199 -12.85 -17.27 20.86
C ASP A 199 -11.74 -16.23 20.59
N LEU A 200 -11.23 -16.16 19.36
CA LEU A 200 -10.50 -14.97 18.96
C LEU A 200 -11.52 -13.82 18.91
N PRO A 201 -11.26 -12.68 19.58
CA PRO A 201 -12.15 -11.54 19.54
C PRO A 201 -12.37 -11.17 18.07
N THR A 202 -13.62 -11.22 17.62
CA THR A 202 -14.01 -10.72 16.31
C THR A 202 -13.61 -9.27 16.24
N LEU A 203 -12.50 -8.98 15.55
CA LEU A 203 -12.08 -7.61 15.34
C LEU A 203 -13.17 -6.93 14.49
N PRO A 204 -13.66 -5.75 14.89
CA PRO A 204 -14.60 -5.01 14.08
C PRO A 204 -13.98 -4.68 12.71
N GLY A 205 -14.66 -5.00 11.62
CA GLY A 205 -14.21 -4.75 10.25
C GLY A 205 -13.52 -5.92 9.54
N ILE A 206 -13.56 -7.15 10.09
CA ILE A 206 -13.06 -8.34 9.38
C ILE A 206 -14.01 -8.68 8.22
N GLY A 207 -13.46 -8.79 7.01
CA GLY A 207 -14.18 -9.25 5.81
C GLY A 207 -15.14 -8.23 5.20
N GLU A 208 -15.40 -7.10 5.87
CA GLU A 208 -16.12 -5.99 5.25
C GLU A 208 -15.19 -5.28 4.26
N SER A 209 -15.64 -5.27 3.00
CA SER A 209 -15.05 -4.45 1.95
C SER A 209 -15.98 -3.28 1.66
N VAL A 210 -15.41 -2.08 1.55
CA VAL A 210 -16.12 -0.89 1.11
C VAL A 210 -15.58 -0.47 -0.25
N GLU A 211 -16.49 -0.13 -1.17
CA GLU A 211 -16.16 0.36 -2.50
C GLU A 211 -16.67 1.80 -2.64
N VAL A 212 -15.78 2.72 -3.00
CA VAL A 212 -16.05 4.16 -3.15
C VAL A 212 -15.32 4.73 -4.37
N ALA A 213 -15.68 5.95 -4.80
CA ALA A 213 -14.90 6.61 -5.85
C ALA A 213 -13.52 7.06 -5.32
N PRO A 214 -12.50 7.19 -6.20
CA PRO A 214 -11.21 7.74 -5.81
C PRO A 214 -11.34 9.12 -5.15
N GLY A 215 -10.71 9.29 -3.98
CA GLY A 215 -10.74 10.52 -3.19
C GLY A 215 -11.97 10.69 -2.28
N GLU A 216 -12.96 9.79 -2.31
CA GLU A 216 -14.11 9.86 -1.39
C GLU A 216 -13.79 9.33 0.01
N ALA A 217 -14.49 9.86 1.01
CA ALA A 217 -14.38 9.39 2.39
C ALA A 217 -15.07 8.03 2.55
N PHE A 218 -14.55 7.19 3.44
CA PHE A 218 -15.16 5.90 3.78
C PHE A 218 -14.82 5.49 5.21
N THR A 219 -15.63 4.59 5.77
CA THR A 219 -15.39 4.02 7.11
C THR A 219 -14.90 2.59 6.95
N LEU A 220 -13.84 2.24 7.67
CA LEU A 220 -13.29 0.90 7.69
C LEU A 220 -12.96 0.50 9.14
N GLY A 221 -13.76 -0.41 9.70
CA GLY A 221 -13.66 -0.80 11.10
C GLY A 221 -13.72 0.42 12.04
N PRO A 222 -12.75 0.61 12.95
CA PRO A 222 -12.75 1.73 13.91
C PRO A 222 -12.18 3.03 13.32
N ALA A 223 -11.90 3.13 12.01
CA ALA A 223 -11.31 4.32 11.41
C ALA A 223 -12.18 4.92 10.32
N GLN A 224 -12.26 6.25 10.27
CA GLN A 224 -12.90 6.99 9.19
C GLN A 224 -11.83 7.63 8.29
N ILE A 225 -11.66 7.11 7.08
CA ILE A 225 -10.78 7.70 6.07
C ILE A 225 -11.42 8.99 5.53
N GLN A 226 -10.66 10.08 5.60
CA GLN A 226 -11.10 11.42 5.19
C GLN A 226 -11.09 11.56 3.67
N SER A 227 -12.02 12.34 3.12
CA SER A 227 -12.05 12.67 1.68
C SER A 227 -10.85 13.51 1.25
N GLY A 228 -10.59 13.56 -0.06
CA GLY A 228 -9.54 14.40 -0.66
C GLY A 228 -8.17 13.72 -0.70
N TRP A 229 -8.09 12.44 -0.38
CA TRP A 229 -6.90 11.62 -0.58
C TRP A 229 -6.60 11.44 -2.07
N LYS A 230 -5.32 11.19 -2.39
CA LYS A 230 -4.84 11.11 -3.77
C LYS A 230 -3.80 10.02 -3.93
N ALA A 231 -3.75 9.46 -5.13
CA ALA A 231 -2.60 8.71 -5.62
C ALA A 231 -1.66 9.69 -6.34
N GLU A 232 -0.37 9.67 -6.02
CA GLU A 232 0.64 10.55 -6.58
C GLU A 232 1.76 9.72 -7.21
N ASP A 233 2.16 10.07 -8.44
CA ASP A 233 3.35 9.51 -9.09
C ASP A 233 4.61 10.10 -8.42
N LEU A 234 5.38 9.24 -7.78
CA LEU A 234 6.67 9.56 -7.18
C LEU A 234 7.82 9.57 -8.20
N GLY A 235 7.52 9.27 -9.47
CA GLY A 235 8.48 9.06 -10.53
C GLY A 235 8.98 7.61 -10.59
N PHE A 236 9.68 7.28 -11.67
CA PHE A 236 10.16 5.92 -11.96
C PHE A 236 9.04 4.85 -12.00
N GLY A 237 7.81 5.29 -12.27
CA GLY A 237 6.62 4.42 -12.33
C GLY A 237 6.16 3.91 -10.97
N PHE A 238 6.52 4.59 -9.87
CA PHE A 238 6.00 4.31 -8.55
C PHE A 238 4.89 5.28 -8.18
N THR A 239 3.80 4.75 -7.68
CA THR A 239 2.65 5.50 -7.19
C THR A 239 2.57 5.33 -5.67
N SER A 240 2.35 6.43 -4.97
CA SER A 240 2.06 6.47 -3.53
C SER A 240 0.66 6.98 -3.29
N VAL A 241 0.06 6.64 -2.15
CA VAL A 241 -1.26 7.15 -1.77
C VAL A 241 -1.12 7.96 -0.50
N THR A 242 -1.57 9.21 -0.54
CA THR A 242 -1.59 10.11 0.60
C THR A 242 -3.02 10.27 1.09
N MET A 243 -3.30 9.82 2.32
CA MET A 243 -4.62 9.92 2.93
C MET A 243 -4.50 10.15 4.44
N ALA A 244 -5.57 10.68 5.02
CA ALA A 244 -5.71 10.87 6.47
C ALA A 244 -6.91 10.06 6.97
N ALA A 245 -6.83 9.59 8.20
CA ALA A 245 -7.89 8.87 8.88
C ALA A 245 -8.17 9.49 10.24
N VAL A 246 -9.41 9.39 10.72
CA VAL A 246 -9.79 9.76 12.09
C VAL A 246 -10.23 8.49 12.80
N PRO A 247 -9.40 7.92 13.71
CA PRO A 247 -9.80 6.79 14.54
C PRO A 247 -11.02 7.18 15.39
N GLN A 248 -12.03 6.33 15.42
CA GLN A 248 -13.22 6.47 16.26
C GLN A 248 -13.02 5.82 17.63
N GLU A 249 -12.11 4.85 17.70
CA GLU A 249 -11.75 4.12 18.93
C GLU A 249 -10.23 4.07 19.09
N GLN A 250 -9.77 3.97 20.34
CA GLN A 250 -8.35 3.82 20.66
C GLN A 250 -7.96 2.34 20.65
N SER A 251 -6.86 2.01 19.96
CA SER A 251 -6.30 0.66 19.93
C SER A 251 -4.77 0.72 19.92
N GLN A 252 -4.14 -0.25 20.60
CA GLN A 252 -2.69 -0.44 20.54
C GLN A 252 -2.25 -1.17 19.26
N VAL A 253 -3.19 -1.84 18.58
CA VAL A 253 -2.95 -2.53 17.33
C VAL A 253 -3.37 -1.60 16.19
N PRO A 254 -2.47 -1.29 15.24
CA PRO A 254 -2.81 -0.45 14.09
C PRO A 254 -3.82 -1.16 13.18
N LEU A 255 -4.63 -0.38 12.46
CA LEU A 255 -5.50 -0.92 11.42
C LEU A 255 -4.69 -1.18 10.16
N LEU A 256 -4.57 -2.45 9.77
CA LEU A 256 -4.02 -2.84 8.47
C LEU A 256 -5.15 -3.09 7.49
N PHE A 257 -5.05 -2.56 6.29
CA PHE A 257 -6.03 -2.79 5.24
C PHE A 257 -5.41 -2.78 3.85
N ARG A 258 -6.04 -3.48 2.92
CA ARG A 258 -5.70 -3.48 1.51
C ARG A 258 -6.58 -2.47 0.78
N LEU A 259 -5.95 -1.65 -0.05
CA LEU A 259 -6.62 -0.71 -0.95
C LEU A 259 -6.42 -1.20 -2.39
N THR A 260 -7.50 -1.47 -3.10
CA THR A 260 -7.49 -1.98 -4.48
C THR A 260 -8.12 -0.94 -5.41
N PHE A 261 -7.37 -0.53 -6.43
CA PHE A 261 -7.85 0.36 -7.48
C PHE A 261 -8.53 -0.47 -8.58
N VAL A 262 -9.72 -0.05 -8.99
CA VAL A 262 -10.58 -0.80 -9.92
C VAL A 262 -10.95 0.11 -11.09
N GLN A 263 -10.99 -0.46 -12.30
CA GLN A 263 -11.52 0.18 -13.50
C GLN A 263 -12.52 -0.75 -14.19
N GLY A 264 -13.79 -0.35 -14.27
CA GLY A 264 -14.82 -1.14 -14.93
C GLY A 264 -14.95 -2.57 -14.36
N GLY A 265 -14.73 -2.72 -13.05
CA GLY A 265 -14.75 -4.01 -12.35
C GLY A 265 -13.46 -4.85 -12.47
N THR A 266 -12.42 -4.35 -13.14
CA THR A 266 -11.11 -4.99 -13.20
C THR A 266 -10.16 -4.37 -12.20
N ASP A 267 -9.53 -5.18 -11.36
CA ASP A 267 -8.50 -4.72 -10.42
C ASP A 267 -7.26 -4.25 -11.22
N LEU A 268 -6.91 -2.96 -11.10
CA LEU A 268 -5.74 -2.37 -11.72
C LEU A 268 -4.49 -2.59 -10.88
N ALA A 269 -4.60 -2.31 -9.57
CA ALA A 269 -3.50 -2.34 -8.63
C ALA A 269 -4.01 -2.55 -7.21
N SER A 270 -3.13 -2.98 -6.31
CA SER A 270 -3.42 -3.05 -4.88
C SER A 270 -2.22 -2.61 -4.06
N THR A 271 -2.48 -1.93 -2.95
CA THR A 271 -1.47 -1.56 -1.96
C THR A 271 -1.94 -1.90 -0.55
N MET A 272 -0.97 -2.05 0.33
CA MET A 272 -1.18 -2.26 1.76
C MET A 272 -1.02 -0.94 2.49
N CYS A 273 -2.01 -0.61 3.30
CA CYS A 273 -2.06 0.61 4.08
C CYS A 273 -2.17 0.30 5.58
N THR A 274 -1.63 1.18 6.40
CA THR A 274 -1.71 1.11 7.86
C THR A 274 -2.13 2.44 8.46
N VAL A 275 -2.96 2.40 9.50
CA VAL A 275 -3.42 3.56 10.29
C VAL A 275 -3.07 3.36 11.75
N ASP A 276 -2.45 4.37 12.37
CA ASP A 276 -2.29 4.40 13.82
C ASP A 276 -3.63 4.76 14.50
N LEU A 277 -4.05 3.91 15.44
CA LEU A 277 -5.26 4.05 16.24
C LEU A 277 -4.97 4.49 17.68
N SER A 278 -3.78 4.99 17.98
CA SER A 278 -3.37 5.40 19.33
C SER A 278 -4.19 6.57 19.90
N GLN A 279 -4.83 7.39 19.06
CA GLN A 279 -5.61 8.56 19.46
C GLN A 279 -6.95 8.65 18.72
N ALA A 280 -8.04 8.36 19.42
CA ALA A 280 -9.39 8.57 18.89
C ALA A 280 -9.73 10.07 18.72
N GLY A 281 -10.46 10.38 17.65
CA GLY A 281 -10.97 11.72 17.34
C GLY A 281 -9.94 12.68 16.72
N SER A 282 -8.68 12.27 16.59
CA SER A 282 -7.62 13.08 15.97
C SER A 282 -7.29 12.54 14.59
N ALA A 283 -6.94 13.42 13.64
CA ALA A 283 -6.49 12.99 12.33
C ALA A 283 -5.09 12.37 12.42
N SER A 284 -4.96 11.15 11.91
CA SER A 284 -3.71 10.40 11.75
C SER A 284 -3.41 10.25 10.27
N GLU A 285 -2.14 10.31 9.91
CA GLU A 285 -1.69 9.98 8.55
C GLU A 285 -1.78 8.47 8.32
N VAL A 286 -2.23 8.07 7.13
CA VAL A 286 -2.23 6.67 6.71
C VAL A 286 -1.00 6.43 5.85
N SER A 287 -0.23 5.41 6.21
CA SER A 287 0.96 5.02 5.45
C SER A 287 0.62 3.86 4.52
N CYS A 288 0.77 4.06 3.21
CA CYS A 288 0.59 3.00 2.20
C CYS A 288 1.93 2.63 1.55
N ILE A 289 2.12 1.36 1.21
CA ILE A 289 3.33 0.89 0.51
C ILE A 289 3.29 1.38 -0.94
N PRO A 290 4.33 2.06 -1.45
CA PRO A 290 4.39 2.45 -2.85
C PRO A 290 4.31 1.23 -3.78
N PHE A 291 3.61 1.37 -4.90
CA PHE A 291 3.40 0.29 -5.87
C PHE A 291 3.63 0.77 -7.30
N ARG A 292 3.80 -0.16 -8.25
CA ARG A 292 4.05 0.17 -9.66
C ARG A 292 2.81 -0.07 -10.49
N ALA A 293 1.96 0.94 -10.60
CA ALA A 293 0.85 0.93 -11.54
C ALA A 293 0.34 2.36 -11.75
N ASP A 294 -0.12 2.63 -12.97
CA ASP A 294 -0.94 3.79 -13.28
C ASP A 294 -2.37 3.51 -12.81
N VAL A 295 -2.87 4.35 -11.91
CA VAL A 295 -4.22 4.24 -11.33
C VAL A 295 -5.07 5.49 -11.61
N ASP A 296 -4.58 6.39 -12.47
CA ASP A 296 -5.33 7.61 -12.84
C ASP A 296 -6.62 7.28 -13.59
N SER A 297 -6.71 6.07 -14.16
CA SER A 297 -7.88 5.56 -14.86
C SER A 297 -8.87 4.78 -13.98
N ALA A 298 -8.60 4.64 -12.68
CA ALA A 298 -9.48 3.96 -11.75
C ALA A 298 -10.81 4.72 -11.60
N ASP A 299 -11.94 4.00 -11.69
CA ASP A 299 -13.28 4.56 -11.46
C ASP A 299 -13.82 4.23 -10.06
N ALA A 300 -13.26 3.22 -9.40
CA ALA A 300 -13.59 2.84 -8.04
C ALA A 300 -12.34 2.40 -7.27
N VAL A 301 -12.44 2.47 -5.94
CA VAL A 301 -11.46 1.95 -5.00
C VAL A 301 -12.15 1.11 -3.95
N ARG A 302 -11.64 -0.10 -3.75
CA ARG A 302 -12.13 -1.05 -2.78
C ARG A 302 -11.14 -1.17 -1.62
N ALA A 303 -11.58 -0.87 -0.41
CA ALA A 303 -10.80 -1.04 0.81
C ALA A 303 -11.31 -2.25 1.59
N ALA A 304 -10.40 -3.09 2.10
CA ALA A 304 -10.74 -4.26 2.90
C ALA A 304 -9.75 -4.42 4.07
N GLY A 305 -10.25 -4.54 5.30
CA GLY A 305 -9.43 -4.78 6.48
C GLY A 305 -8.70 -6.13 6.41
N MET A 306 -7.44 -6.17 6.86
CA MET A 306 -6.69 -7.42 7.02
C MET A 306 -6.75 -7.86 8.47
N GLY A 307 -7.57 -8.87 8.76
CA GLY A 307 -7.75 -9.37 10.12
C GLY A 307 -8.57 -10.67 10.23
N GLY A 308 -8.61 -11.47 9.15
CA GLY A 308 -9.24 -12.79 9.13
C GLY A 308 -8.22 -13.91 9.05
#